data_AF-A0A971N4I2-F1
#
_entry.id   AF-A0A971N4I2-F1
#
_cell.length_a   1.000
_cell.length_b   1.000
_cell.length_c   1.000
_cell.angle_alpha   90.00
_cell.angle_beta   90.00
_cell.angle_gamma   90.00
#
_symmetry.space_group_name_H-M   'P 1'
#
loop_
_entity.id
_entity.type
_entity.pdbx_description
1 polymer ?
#
loop_
_entity_poly.entity_id
_entity_poly.type
_entity_poly.pdbx_seq_one_letter_code
_entity_poly.pdbx_strand_id
1 'polypeptide(L)'
;MRKLKSASSIALALVCLLSAWLNTITLAAAAPETRAPLSAETPVSSGGPIVVYINWDGFAQYYIDQAEAQSKIPTLSRLRKAEGVFFANAYTGIPSITNPMQATIASGTTPRYTDNHYRYYDKKLNRVIQEQPARKNEAETLAEAAVRQGVNVLSINQFALLTRGTVSGEPVKIYINAPVGANGYSDFAARFDEAIHLIKKNHGGLFAEQSPVLLALYIDDLDALGHNWRYSYGQAPVRTEAERRQAVVERLAVMDAKLGEFIQACREAGLYDRMSFILTTDHGMVSMGLQQSQFDDSIRSKLPDLLWRIEALGPGFKCEVLSPGGKEKPKKGSKIAVVTAGLQVQLSYIGEYDPNVIAGM
;
A
#
# COMPACT_ATOMS: atom_id res chain seq x y z
N MET A 1 43.75 39.27 12.63
CA MET A 1 44.28 39.75 13.93
C MET A 1 43.46 39.15 15.05
N ARG A 2 44.13 38.46 15.98
CA ARG A 2 43.60 37.88 17.22
C ARG A 2 42.88 38.92 18.08
N LYS A 3 41.81 38.50 18.78
CA LYS A 3 41.72 38.64 20.25
C LYS A 3 40.72 37.64 20.83
N LEU A 4 41.26 36.69 21.59
CA LEU A 4 40.58 35.93 22.64
C LEU A 4 40.27 36.86 23.83
N LYS A 5 39.24 36.50 24.61
CA LYS A 5 39.13 36.45 26.10
C LYS A 5 37.62 36.38 26.44
N SER A 6 37.10 35.64 27.40
CA SER A 6 37.68 34.87 28.51
C SER A 6 36.63 33.91 29.08
N ALA A 7 37.08 32.77 29.58
CA ALA A 7 36.32 31.84 30.42
C ALA A 7 36.18 32.34 31.87
N SER A 8 35.21 31.76 32.61
CA SER A 8 35.32 31.22 33.99
C SER A 8 33.94 31.33 34.68
N SER A 9 33.24 30.21 34.94
CA SER A 9 33.35 29.33 36.13
C SER A 9 32.58 29.87 37.34
N ILE A 10 31.66 29.07 37.89
CA ILE A 10 31.63 28.59 39.30
C ILE A 10 30.27 27.92 39.59
N ALA A 11 30.37 26.70 40.11
CA ALA A 11 29.30 25.91 40.72
C ALA A 11 29.33 26.07 42.26
N LEU A 12 28.16 26.03 42.90
CA LEU A 12 27.87 25.56 44.28
C LEU A 12 26.36 25.81 44.51
N ALA A 13 25.43 24.85 44.64
CA ALA A 13 25.27 23.75 45.59
C ALA A 13 25.18 24.20 47.06
N LEU A 14 23.99 24.09 47.68
CA LEU A 14 23.67 23.41 48.97
C LEU A 14 22.19 23.71 49.38
N VAL A 15 21.31 22.68 49.51
CA VAL A 15 20.96 21.90 50.74
C VAL A 15 19.74 22.53 51.47
N CYS A 16 18.66 21.88 51.95
CA CYS A 16 18.34 20.52 52.44
C CYS A 16 16.79 20.47 52.64
N LEU A 17 16.02 19.36 52.52
CA LEU A 17 15.76 18.30 53.50
C LEU A 17 14.72 17.34 52.86
N LEU A 18 14.99 16.04 52.68
CA LEU A 18 14.71 14.92 53.63
C LEU A 18 13.22 14.72 53.97
N SER A 19 12.62 13.69 53.36
CA SER A 19 11.92 12.63 54.10
C SER A 19 11.77 11.39 53.22
N ALA A 20 12.51 10.34 53.62
CA ALA A 20 12.35 8.98 53.14
C ALA A 20 11.16 8.33 53.85
N TRP A 21 10.23 7.70 53.13
CA TRP A 21 9.33 6.70 53.68
C TRP A 21 9.10 5.56 52.68
N LEU A 22 8.90 4.39 53.26
CA LEU A 22 9.16 3.04 52.78
C LEU A 22 8.27 2.55 51.62
N ASN A 23 8.85 1.61 50.88
CA ASN A 23 8.15 0.56 50.14
C ASN A 23 7.12 -0.16 51.03
N THR A 24 5.86 -0.05 50.67
CA THR A 24 4.88 -1.13 50.84
C THR A 24 4.02 -1.18 49.58
N ILE A 25 4.34 -2.14 48.71
CA ILE A 25 3.45 -2.60 47.65
C ILE A 25 2.31 -3.33 48.36
N THR A 26 1.19 -2.65 48.57
CA THR A 26 -0.09 -3.32 48.82
C THR A 26 -0.63 -3.77 47.47
N LEU A 27 -0.40 -5.05 47.14
CA LEU A 27 -1.22 -5.75 46.16
C LEU A 27 -2.63 -5.86 46.75
N ALA A 28 -3.48 -4.87 46.47
CA ALA A 28 -4.91 -5.06 46.61
C ALA A 28 -5.33 -6.01 45.48
N ALA A 29 -5.49 -7.29 45.81
CA ALA A 29 -6.15 -8.26 44.95
C ALA A 29 -7.59 -7.78 44.75
N ALA A 30 -7.83 -7.04 43.66
CA ALA A 30 -9.18 -6.82 43.18
C ALA A 30 -9.76 -8.19 42.82
N ALA A 31 -10.82 -8.58 43.51
CA ALA A 31 -11.60 -9.75 43.18
C ALA A 31 -12.02 -9.68 41.69
N PRO A 32 -12.05 -10.80 40.96
CA PRO A 32 -12.50 -10.78 39.57
C PRO A 32 -13.94 -10.27 39.55
N GLU A 33 -14.17 -9.14 38.87
CA GLU A 33 -15.52 -8.74 38.52
C GLU A 33 -16.15 -9.89 37.75
N THR A 34 -17.21 -10.45 38.32
CA THR A 34 -18.11 -11.39 37.66
C THR A 34 -18.57 -10.73 36.36
N ARG A 35 -17.98 -11.15 35.24
CA ARG A 35 -18.48 -10.81 33.91
C ARG A 35 -19.96 -11.16 33.88
N ALA A 36 -20.80 -10.19 33.53
CA ALA A 36 -22.18 -10.45 33.18
C ALA A 36 -22.22 -11.59 32.15
N PRO A 37 -23.21 -12.50 32.22
CA PRO A 37 -23.36 -13.54 31.21
C PRO A 37 -23.39 -12.87 29.85
N LEU A 38 -22.58 -13.38 28.92
CA LEU A 38 -22.70 -13.04 27.50
C LEU A 38 -24.17 -13.22 27.13
N SER A 39 -24.81 -12.11 26.79
CA SER A 39 -26.15 -12.05 26.24
C SER A 39 -26.29 -13.09 25.13
N ALA A 40 -27.39 -13.84 25.19
CA ALA A 40 -27.74 -14.98 24.35
C ALA A 40 -27.15 -14.90 22.94
N GLU A 41 -26.46 -15.98 22.56
CA GLU A 41 -25.89 -16.21 21.24
C GLU A 41 -26.87 -15.78 20.14
N THR A 42 -26.51 -14.75 19.40
CA THR A 42 -27.07 -14.48 18.07
C THR A 42 -26.99 -15.79 17.28
N PRO A 43 -28.06 -16.24 16.58
CA PRO A 43 -28.01 -17.48 15.85
C PRO A 43 -26.81 -17.45 14.90
N VAL A 44 -25.92 -18.45 15.01
CA VAL A 44 -24.80 -18.62 14.09
C VAL A 44 -25.39 -18.67 12.67
N SER A 45 -25.10 -17.64 11.88
CA SER A 45 -25.58 -17.53 10.50
C SER A 45 -25.16 -18.77 9.73
N SER A 46 -26.12 -19.44 9.09
CA SER A 46 -26.05 -20.83 8.61
C SER A 46 -25.20 -21.05 7.35
N GLY A 47 -24.24 -20.17 7.04
CA GLY A 47 -23.41 -20.27 5.84
C GLY A 47 -21.90 -20.14 6.10
N GLY A 48 -21.10 -20.38 5.06
CA GLY A 48 -19.63 -20.39 5.15
C GLY A 48 -19.01 -19.02 5.46
N PRO A 49 -17.75 -18.96 5.94
CA PRO A 49 -17.07 -17.68 6.20
C PRO A 49 -16.83 -16.90 4.92
N ILE A 50 -16.86 -15.57 5.01
CA ILE A 50 -16.65 -14.66 3.88
C ILE A 50 -15.42 -13.82 4.17
N VAL A 51 -14.41 -13.86 3.29
CA VAL A 51 -13.23 -12.99 3.37
C VAL A 51 -13.40 -11.87 2.36
N VAL A 52 -13.31 -10.63 2.81
CA VAL A 52 -13.40 -9.44 1.98
C VAL A 52 -12.02 -8.77 1.90
N TYR A 53 -11.36 -8.89 0.76
CA TYR A 53 -10.07 -8.27 0.47
C TYR A 53 -10.29 -6.97 -0.32
N ILE A 54 -9.92 -5.83 0.25
CA ILE A 54 -10.02 -4.52 -0.39
C ILE A 54 -8.60 -3.94 -0.50
N ASN A 55 -8.21 -3.57 -1.71
CA ASN A 55 -6.97 -2.85 -1.96
C ASN A 55 -7.28 -1.43 -2.45
N TRP A 56 -6.81 -0.43 -1.70
CA TRP A 56 -6.80 0.97 -2.14
C TRP A 56 -5.39 1.32 -2.57
N ASP A 57 -5.16 1.50 -3.87
CA ASP A 57 -3.86 1.80 -4.46
C ASP A 57 -3.32 3.14 -3.95
N GLY A 58 -2.03 3.20 -3.65
CA GLY A 58 -1.36 4.44 -3.21
C GLY A 58 -1.83 4.97 -1.85
N PHE A 59 -2.49 4.17 -1.02
CA PHE A 59 -3.11 4.58 0.24
C PHE A 59 -2.10 4.65 1.40
N ALA A 60 -1.27 5.69 1.37
CA ALA A 60 -0.25 5.93 2.39
C ALA A 60 -0.82 6.23 3.79
N GLN A 61 -0.13 5.74 4.83
CA GLN A 61 -0.51 5.95 6.24
C GLN A 61 -0.71 7.43 6.60
N TYR A 62 0.12 8.35 6.09
CA TYR A 62 -0.02 9.77 6.42
C TYR A 62 -1.34 10.39 5.91
N TYR A 63 -2.02 9.79 4.93
CA TYR A 63 -3.37 10.21 4.54
C TYR A 63 -4.40 9.90 5.62
N ILE A 64 -4.27 8.73 6.27
CA ILE A 64 -5.12 8.36 7.40
C ILE A 64 -4.90 9.38 8.52
N ASP A 65 -3.63 9.60 8.91
CA ASP A 65 -3.33 10.50 10.04
C ASP A 65 -3.82 11.93 9.77
N GLN A 66 -3.66 12.44 8.54
CA GLN A 66 -4.17 13.74 8.15
C GLN A 66 -5.71 13.80 8.14
N ALA A 67 -6.37 12.76 7.61
CA ALA A 67 -7.83 12.73 7.53
C ALA A 67 -8.48 12.53 8.91
N GLU A 68 -7.86 11.77 9.81
CA GLU A 68 -8.31 11.65 11.21
C GLU A 68 -8.17 12.98 11.96
N ALA A 69 -7.07 13.71 11.77
CA ALA A 69 -6.90 15.05 12.34
C ALA A 69 -7.98 16.03 11.85
N GLN A 70 -8.52 15.81 10.65
CA GLN A 70 -9.63 16.58 10.07
C GLN A 70 -11.01 15.98 10.37
N SER A 71 -11.10 14.87 11.11
CA SER A 71 -12.35 14.14 11.39
C SER A 71 -13.13 13.72 10.13
N LYS A 72 -12.42 13.38 9.04
CA LYS A 72 -13.03 13.08 7.73
C LYS A 72 -13.29 11.61 7.43
N ILE A 73 -12.76 10.71 8.25
CA ILE A 73 -12.81 9.27 8.02
C ILE A 73 -13.37 8.52 9.23
N PRO A 74 -14.62 8.80 9.65
CA PRO A 74 -15.21 8.21 10.85
C PRO A 74 -15.29 6.68 10.77
N THR A 75 -15.55 6.09 9.60
CA THR A 75 -15.67 4.64 9.45
C THR A 75 -14.33 3.96 9.70
N LEU A 76 -13.28 4.38 9.01
CA LEU A 76 -11.91 3.89 9.18
C LEU A 76 -11.39 4.17 10.57
N SER A 77 -11.69 5.34 11.15
CA SER A 77 -11.30 5.67 12.53
C SER A 77 -11.90 4.68 13.53
N ARG A 78 -13.20 4.36 13.38
CA ARG A 78 -13.90 3.38 14.23
C ARG A 78 -13.30 1.98 14.05
N LEU A 79 -13.09 1.54 12.81
CA LEU A 79 -12.46 0.25 12.50
C LEU A 79 -11.06 0.16 13.09
N ARG A 80 -10.23 1.19 12.93
CA ARG A 80 -8.86 1.25 13.43
C ARG A 80 -8.77 1.24 14.96
N LYS A 81 -9.67 1.96 15.65
CA LYS A 81 -9.53 2.27 17.08
C LYS A 81 -10.37 1.39 18.00
N ALA A 82 -11.47 0.82 17.50
CA ALA A 82 -12.45 0.13 18.35
C ALA A 82 -12.83 -1.27 17.85
N GLU A 83 -12.95 -1.48 16.54
CA GLU A 83 -13.57 -2.70 15.99
C GLU A 83 -12.58 -3.69 15.36
N GLY A 84 -11.38 -3.25 14.99
CA GLY A 84 -10.43 -4.03 14.19
C GLY A 84 -8.98 -3.97 14.69
N VAL A 85 -8.09 -4.47 13.84
CA VAL A 85 -6.64 -4.51 14.10
C VAL A 85 -5.93 -3.66 13.05
N PHE A 86 -5.08 -2.75 13.51
CA PHE A 86 -4.25 -1.91 12.64
C PHE A 86 -2.78 -2.31 12.72
N PHE A 87 -2.20 -2.65 11.57
CA PHE A 87 -0.79 -3.00 11.45
C PHE A 87 0.05 -1.75 11.20
N ALA A 88 0.49 -1.08 12.26
CA ALA A 88 1.28 0.16 12.17
C ALA A 88 2.66 -0.02 11.49
N ASN A 89 3.13 -1.25 11.33
CA ASN A 89 4.42 -1.60 10.72
C ASN A 89 4.23 -2.49 9.47
N ALA A 90 3.20 -2.22 8.67
CA ALA A 90 3.05 -2.83 7.35
C ALA A 90 3.95 -2.12 6.32
N TYR A 91 4.79 -2.88 5.63
CA TYR A 91 5.75 -2.34 4.66
C TYR A 91 5.46 -2.86 3.25
N THR A 92 5.67 -2.00 2.26
CA THR A 92 5.67 -2.39 0.84
C THR A 92 7.02 -2.97 0.44
N GLY A 93 7.02 -3.86 -0.55
CA GLY A 93 8.24 -4.41 -1.13
C GLY A 93 8.95 -3.44 -2.07
N ILE A 94 10.04 -3.92 -2.68
CA ILE A 94 10.81 -3.20 -3.69
C ILE A 94 10.73 -3.96 -5.01
N PRO A 95 10.35 -3.32 -6.14
CA PRO A 95 9.99 -1.90 -6.23
C PRO A 95 8.56 -1.62 -5.75
N SER A 96 8.34 -0.47 -5.11
CA SER A 96 7.01 -0.09 -4.59
C SER A 96 6.13 0.48 -5.72
N ILE A 97 5.76 -0.40 -6.64
CA ILE A 97 4.98 -0.11 -7.85
C ILE A 97 3.81 -1.09 -7.90
N THR A 98 2.65 -0.60 -8.32
CA THR A 98 1.37 -1.34 -8.37
C THR A 98 1.52 -2.78 -8.87
N ASN A 99 2.00 -3.00 -10.09
CA ASN A 99 1.97 -4.36 -10.68
C ASN A 99 2.82 -5.40 -9.91
N PRO A 100 4.12 -5.16 -9.62
CA PRO A 100 4.89 -6.01 -8.72
C PRO A 100 4.20 -6.23 -7.38
N MET A 101 3.73 -5.16 -6.74
CA MET A 101 3.21 -5.25 -5.37
C MET A 101 1.84 -5.94 -5.31
N GLN A 102 0.94 -5.72 -6.26
CA GLN A 102 -0.29 -6.49 -6.37
C GLN A 102 0.01 -7.98 -6.60
N ALA A 103 1.02 -8.34 -7.39
CA ALA A 103 1.46 -9.73 -7.53
C ALA A 103 1.98 -10.29 -6.19
N THR A 104 2.77 -9.52 -5.44
CA THR A 104 3.27 -9.95 -4.11
C THR A 104 2.15 -10.18 -3.12
N ILE A 105 1.16 -9.28 -3.06
CA ILE A 105 0.01 -9.38 -2.16
C ILE A 105 -0.89 -10.54 -2.57
N ALA A 106 -1.17 -10.67 -3.87
CA ALA A 106 -1.99 -11.76 -4.39
C ALA A 106 -1.36 -13.13 -4.12
N SER A 107 -0.03 -13.26 -4.08
CA SER A 107 0.65 -14.56 -3.93
C SER A 107 1.36 -14.77 -2.59
N GLY A 108 1.35 -13.78 -1.68
CA GLY A 108 2.03 -13.86 -0.39
C GLY A 108 3.55 -14.05 -0.48
N THR A 109 4.18 -13.53 -1.54
CA THR A 109 5.61 -13.74 -1.82
C THR A 109 6.29 -12.50 -2.39
N THR A 110 7.57 -12.58 -2.75
CA THR A 110 8.37 -11.45 -3.24
C THR A 110 8.49 -11.45 -4.78
N PRO A 111 8.95 -10.33 -5.40
CA PRO A 111 9.21 -10.28 -6.85
C PRO A 111 10.09 -11.42 -7.37
N ARG A 112 10.98 -11.96 -6.53
CA ARG A 112 11.81 -13.13 -6.84
C ARG A 112 10.99 -14.36 -7.27
N TYR A 113 9.80 -14.53 -6.71
CA TYR A 113 8.95 -15.71 -6.96
C TYR A 113 7.73 -15.38 -7.83
N THR A 114 7.24 -14.14 -7.80
CA THR A 114 6.22 -13.71 -8.77
C THR A 114 6.81 -13.48 -10.15
N ASP A 115 8.14 -13.34 -10.24
CA ASP A 115 8.90 -12.94 -11.42
C ASP A 115 8.44 -11.59 -12.02
N ASN A 116 7.86 -10.72 -11.18
CA ASN A 116 7.45 -9.38 -11.57
C ASN A 116 8.31 -8.32 -10.91
N HIS A 117 9.40 -7.96 -11.58
CA HIS A 117 10.37 -6.99 -11.11
C HIS A 117 10.13 -5.57 -11.66
N TYR A 118 9.06 -5.39 -12.45
CA TYR A 118 8.77 -4.22 -13.28
C TYR A 118 9.87 -3.89 -14.30
N ARG A 119 11.04 -3.45 -13.84
CA ARG A 119 12.18 -3.08 -14.68
C ARG A 119 13.47 -3.23 -13.90
N TYR A 120 14.49 -3.81 -14.52
CA TYR A 120 15.79 -4.05 -13.89
C TYR A 120 16.91 -4.10 -14.95
N TYR A 121 18.15 -4.06 -14.50
CA TYR A 121 19.31 -4.31 -15.35
C TYR A 121 19.71 -5.79 -15.29
N ASP A 122 19.60 -6.48 -16.41
CA ASP A 122 20.07 -7.85 -16.55
C ASP A 122 21.57 -7.84 -16.86
N LYS A 123 22.37 -8.32 -15.91
CA LYS A 123 23.84 -8.38 -16.03
C LYS A 123 24.31 -9.39 -17.06
N LYS A 124 23.60 -10.51 -17.25
CA LYS A 124 23.97 -11.54 -18.23
C LYS A 124 23.74 -11.04 -19.65
N LEU A 125 22.62 -10.37 -19.87
CA LEU A 125 22.26 -9.76 -21.15
C LEU A 125 22.93 -8.39 -21.36
N ASN A 126 23.54 -7.84 -20.31
CA ASN A 126 24.16 -6.50 -20.26
C ASN A 126 23.19 -5.43 -20.81
N ARG A 127 21.95 -5.45 -20.35
CA ARG A 127 20.90 -4.51 -20.78
C ARG A 127 19.80 -4.34 -19.74
N VAL A 128 19.08 -3.23 -19.81
CA VAL A 128 17.82 -3.06 -19.10
C VAL A 128 16.72 -3.90 -19.74
N ILE A 129 15.91 -4.51 -18.87
CA ILE A 129 14.71 -5.26 -19.19
C ILE A 129 13.52 -4.55 -18.55
N GLN A 130 12.48 -4.28 -19.33
CA GLN A 130 11.14 -4.02 -18.84
C GLN A 130 10.41 -5.37 -18.84
N GLU A 131 9.99 -5.83 -17.67
CA GLU A 131 9.31 -7.11 -17.53
C GLU A 131 8.00 -7.10 -18.34
N GLN A 132 7.76 -8.20 -19.06
CA GLN A 132 6.55 -8.42 -19.85
C GLN A 132 6.02 -9.84 -19.61
N PRO A 133 4.70 -10.03 -19.47
CA PRO A 133 3.66 -8.98 -19.45
C PRO A 133 3.76 -8.11 -18.19
N ALA A 134 3.26 -6.86 -18.25
CA ALA A 134 3.34 -5.94 -17.11
C ALA A 134 2.71 -6.48 -15.81
N ARG A 135 1.68 -7.33 -15.94
CA ARG A 135 0.96 -8.00 -14.83
C ARG A 135 1.40 -9.45 -14.62
N LYS A 136 2.66 -9.77 -14.93
CA LYS A 136 3.24 -11.11 -14.70
C LYS A 136 3.10 -11.51 -13.24
N ASN A 137 2.79 -12.78 -13.00
CA ASN A 137 2.85 -13.39 -11.69
C ASN A 137 2.95 -14.91 -11.85
N GLU A 138 4.14 -15.47 -11.69
CA GLU A 138 4.40 -16.91 -11.81
C GLU A 138 3.99 -17.70 -10.56
N ALA A 139 3.84 -17.02 -9.42
CA ALA A 139 3.43 -17.66 -8.18
C ALA A 139 1.91 -17.90 -8.15
N GLU A 140 1.48 -18.98 -7.49
CA GLU A 140 0.05 -19.23 -7.23
C GLU A 140 -0.55 -18.03 -6.48
N THR A 141 -1.71 -17.56 -6.91
CA THR A 141 -2.43 -16.49 -6.21
C THR A 141 -3.36 -17.03 -5.14
N LEU A 142 -3.77 -16.17 -4.21
CA LEU A 142 -4.79 -16.43 -3.20
C LEU A 142 -6.09 -16.90 -3.85
N ALA A 143 -6.47 -16.35 -5.01
CA ALA A 143 -7.67 -16.80 -5.73
C ALA A 143 -7.50 -18.20 -6.34
N GLU A 144 -6.33 -18.52 -6.90
CA GLU A 144 -6.06 -19.88 -7.40
C GLU A 144 -6.08 -20.90 -6.26
N ALA A 145 -5.43 -20.56 -5.14
CA ALA A 145 -5.44 -21.38 -3.94
C ALA A 145 -6.85 -21.55 -3.35
N ALA A 146 -7.66 -20.49 -3.37
CA ALA A 146 -9.06 -20.50 -2.93
C ALA A 146 -9.92 -21.43 -3.81
N VAL A 147 -9.87 -21.25 -5.13
CA VAL A 147 -10.59 -22.10 -6.10
C VAL A 147 -10.19 -23.56 -5.96
N ARG A 148 -8.88 -23.84 -5.83
CA ARG A 148 -8.36 -25.21 -5.62
C ARG A 148 -8.92 -25.88 -4.36
N GLN A 149 -9.30 -25.09 -3.36
CA GLN A 149 -9.87 -25.56 -2.09
C GLN A 149 -11.41 -25.53 -2.07
N GLY A 150 -12.07 -25.25 -3.21
CA GLY A 150 -13.53 -25.19 -3.28
C GLY A 150 -14.13 -23.92 -2.66
N VAL A 151 -13.34 -22.86 -2.49
CA VAL A 151 -13.81 -21.53 -2.07
C VAL A 151 -14.33 -20.80 -3.30
N ASN A 152 -15.54 -20.26 -3.23
CA ASN A 152 -16.08 -19.44 -4.30
C ASN A 152 -15.34 -18.09 -4.32
N VAL A 153 -14.97 -17.59 -5.51
CA VAL A 153 -14.21 -16.34 -5.63
C VAL A 153 -14.97 -15.35 -6.50
N LEU A 154 -15.11 -14.13 -5.99
CA LEU A 154 -15.66 -12.98 -6.68
C LEU A 154 -14.65 -11.83 -6.64
N SER A 155 -14.19 -11.39 -7.80
CA SER A 155 -13.26 -10.27 -7.95
C SER A 155 -13.92 -9.12 -8.70
N ILE A 156 -13.83 -7.91 -8.15
CA ILE A 156 -14.30 -6.66 -8.74
C ILE A 156 -13.07 -5.79 -9.01
N ASN A 157 -12.71 -5.64 -10.28
CA ASN A 157 -11.58 -4.88 -10.80
C ASN A 157 -10.19 -5.26 -10.24
N GLN A 158 -10.08 -6.28 -9.36
CA GLN A 158 -8.82 -6.73 -8.80
C GLN A 158 -8.04 -7.55 -9.83
N PHE A 159 -7.37 -6.81 -10.70
CA PHE A 159 -6.75 -7.31 -11.92
C PHE A 159 -5.65 -8.34 -11.68
N ALA A 160 -5.05 -8.38 -10.49
CA ALA A 160 -4.03 -9.38 -10.15
C ALA A 160 -4.61 -10.80 -10.08
N LEU A 161 -5.94 -10.92 -9.97
CA LEU A 161 -6.65 -12.20 -9.94
C LEU A 161 -7.29 -12.54 -11.30
N LEU A 162 -7.33 -11.59 -12.25
CA LEU A 162 -7.87 -11.83 -13.59
C LEU A 162 -7.00 -12.86 -14.31
N THR A 163 -7.62 -13.95 -14.77
CA THR A 163 -6.96 -15.15 -15.33
C THR A 163 -6.01 -15.86 -14.35
N ARG A 164 -6.00 -15.45 -13.08
CA ARG A 164 -5.20 -16.00 -11.99
C ARG A 164 -6.12 -16.31 -10.80
N GLY A 165 -7.04 -17.25 -11.03
CA GLY A 165 -8.05 -17.68 -10.06
C GLY A 165 -9.45 -17.08 -10.28
N THR A 166 -9.60 -16.08 -11.15
CA THR A 166 -10.90 -15.57 -11.59
C THR A 166 -10.94 -15.35 -13.10
N VAL A 167 -12.12 -15.47 -13.69
CA VAL A 167 -12.38 -15.34 -15.12
C VAL A 167 -13.73 -14.67 -15.33
N SER A 168 -13.84 -13.82 -16.35
CA SER A 168 -15.12 -13.19 -16.69
C SER A 168 -16.13 -14.20 -17.23
N GLY A 169 -17.38 -14.10 -16.77
CA GLY A 169 -18.51 -14.92 -17.25
C GLY A 169 -18.65 -16.30 -16.58
N GLU A 170 -17.80 -16.64 -15.62
CA GLU A 170 -17.86 -17.90 -14.87
C GLU A 170 -18.67 -17.75 -13.58
N PRO A 171 -19.47 -18.75 -13.15
CA PRO A 171 -20.38 -18.60 -12.02
C PRO A 171 -19.73 -18.69 -10.63
N VAL A 172 -18.55 -19.32 -10.52
CA VAL A 172 -17.91 -19.64 -9.21
C VAL A 172 -16.51 -19.06 -9.02
N LYS A 173 -15.94 -18.48 -10.08
CA LYS A 173 -14.62 -17.82 -10.12
C LYS A 173 -14.74 -16.47 -10.83
N ILE A 174 -15.71 -15.68 -10.40
CA ILE A 174 -16.23 -14.51 -11.11
C ILE A 174 -15.18 -13.39 -11.14
N TYR A 175 -14.92 -12.84 -12.31
CA TYR A 175 -14.26 -11.54 -12.47
C TYR A 175 -15.20 -10.52 -13.12
N ILE A 176 -15.45 -9.41 -12.43
CA ILE A 176 -16.28 -8.29 -12.89
C ILE A 176 -15.41 -7.04 -13.00
N ASN A 177 -15.56 -6.31 -14.11
CA ASN A 177 -15.22 -4.89 -14.14
C ASN A 177 -16.49 -4.11 -13.81
N ALA A 178 -16.47 -3.36 -12.72
CA ALA A 178 -17.61 -2.54 -12.32
C ALA A 178 -18.00 -1.60 -13.48
N PRO A 179 -19.30 -1.46 -13.76
CA PRO A 179 -19.76 -0.58 -14.82
C PRO A 179 -19.33 0.86 -14.55
N VAL A 180 -19.32 1.68 -15.59
CA VAL A 180 -19.08 3.12 -15.43
C VAL A 180 -20.21 3.71 -14.59
N GLY A 181 -19.86 4.40 -13.50
CA GLY A 181 -20.81 5.08 -12.63
C GLY A 181 -21.40 6.34 -13.25
N ALA A 182 -22.33 6.97 -12.54
CA ALA A 182 -23.04 8.17 -13.01
C ALA A 182 -22.12 9.36 -13.31
N ASN A 183 -20.92 9.38 -12.73
CA ASN A 183 -19.90 10.41 -12.95
C ASN A 183 -19.00 10.14 -14.18
N GLY A 184 -19.26 9.07 -14.94
CA GLY A 184 -18.48 8.72 -16.13
C GLY A 184 -17.20 7.92 -15.84
N TYR A 185 -16.98 7.47 -14.59
CA TYR A 185 -15.82 6.67 -14.20
C TYR A 185 -16.21 5.32 -13.56
N SER A 186 -15.35 4.32 -13.70
CA SER A 186 -15.40 3.10 -12.88
C SER A 186 -14.51 3.30 -11.64
N ASP A 187 -14.88 4.26 -10.80
CA ASP A 187 -14.13 4.70 -9.62
C ASP A 187 -14.54 3.92 -8.35
N PHE A 188 -14.09 4.37 -7.18
CA PHE A 188 -14.48 3.78 -5.90
C PHE A 188 -16.00 3.59 -5.74
N ALA A 189 -16.81 4.56 -6.17
CA ALA A 189 -18.26 4.53 -5.98
C ALA A 189 -18.86 3.41 -6.83
N ALA A 190 -18.51 3.36 -8.12
CA ALA A 190 -18.95 2.30 -9.03
C ALA A 190 -18.55 0.90 -8.54
N ARG A 191 -17.32 0.74 -8.01
CA ARG A 191 -16.82 -0.56 -7.54
C ARG A 191 -17.49 -1.02 -6.25
N PHE A 192 -17.75 -0.10 -5.31
CA PHE A 192 -18.55 -0.43 -4.12
C PHE A 192 -20.03 -0.63 -4.46
N ASP A 193 -20.60 0.14 -5.38
CA ASP A 193 -21.98 -0.03 -5.83
C ASP A 193 -22.20 -1.43 -6.43
N GLU A 194 -21.26 -1.90 -7.24
CA GLU A 194 -21.28 -3.26 -7.77
C GLU A 194 -21.23 -4.29 -6.63
N ALA A 195 -20.33 -4.14 -5.65
CA ALA A 195 -20.26 -5.04 -4.52
C ALA A 195 -21.56 -5.06 -3.68
N ILE A 196 -22.13 -3.87 -3.41
CA ILE A 196 -23.40 -3.71 -2.69
C ILE A 196 -24.53 -4.37 -3.48
N HIS A 197 -24.57 -4.18 -4.81
CA HIS A 197 -25.57 -4.78 -5.68
C HIS A 197 -25.52 -6.31 -5.60
N LEU A 198 -24.32 -6.91 -5.73
CA LEU A 198 -24.12 -8.36 -5.68
C LEU A 198 -24.51 -8.94 -4.32
N ILE A 199 -24.21 -8.26 -3.22
CA ILE A 199 -24.63 -8.66 -1.87
C ILE A 199 -26.16 -8.62 -1.74
N LYS A 200 -26.79 -7.48 -2.07
CA LYS A 200 -28.25 -7.30 -1.92
C LYS A 200 -29.06 -8.26 -2.78
N LYS A 201 -28.53 -8.65 -3.94
CA LYS A 201 -29.18 -9.61 -4.85
C LYS A 201 -28.81 -11.06 -4.58
N ASN A 202 -27.93 -11.32 -3.61
CA ASN A 202 -27.36 -12.63 -3.37
C ASN A 202 -26.94 -13.31 -4.69
N HIS A 203 -26.06 -12.66 -5.45
CA HIS A 203 -25.74 -13.00 -6.85
C HIS A 203 -25.65 -14.52 -7.09
N GLY A 204 -26.66 -15.10 -7.75
CA GLY A 204 -26.70 -16.53 -8.07
C GLY A 204 -26.70 -17.48 -6.86
N GLY A 205 -27.02 -17.02 -5.66
CA GLY A 205 -26.96 -17.80 -4.42
C GLY A 205 -25.61 -17.75 -3.70
N LEU A 206 -24.61 -17.05 -4.25
CA LEU A 206 -23.21 -17.08 -3.84
C LEU A 206 -22.97 -16.89 -2.32
N PHE A 207 -23.77 -16.05 -1.67
CA PHE A 207 -23.60 -15.72 -0.25
C PHE A 207 -24.49 -16.55 0.69
N ALA A 208 -25.47 -17.26 0.14
CA ALA A 208 -26.37 -18.15 0.89
C ALA A 208 -25.84 -19.59 1.02
N GLU A 209 -24.81 -19.96 0.26
CA GLU A 209 -24.21 -21.29 0.34
C GLU A 209 -23.41 -21.51 1.64
N GLN A 210 -23.31 -22.78 2.07
CA GLN A 210 -22.38 -23.19 3.14
C GLN A 210 -20.91 -23.06 2.74
N SER A 211 -20.64 -22.82 1.46
CA SER A 211 -19.31 -22.63 0.90
C SER A 211 -18.67 -21.31 1.37
N PRO A 212 -17.38 -21.30 1.71
CA PRO A 212 -16.66 -20.06 1.96
C PRO A 212 -16.55 -19.20 0.69
N VAL A 213 -16.47 -17.88 0.87
CA VAL A 213 -16.37 -16.92 -0.23
C VAL A 213 -15.16 -16.00 -0.04
N LEU A 214 -14.40 -15.77 -1.11
CA LEU A 214 -13.42 -14.69 -1.22
C LEU A 214 -13.98 -13.58 -2.13
N LEU A 215 -14.26 -12.41 -1.55
CA LEU A 215 -14.65 -11.20 -2.26
C LEU A 215 -13.45 -10.24 -2.33
N ALA A 216 -12.94 -9.96 -3.53
CA ALA A 216 -11.79 -9.10 -3.77
C ALA A 216 -12.19 -7.81 -4.52
N LEU A 217 -11.75 -6.65 -4.03
CA LEU A 217 -11.96 -5.34 -4.62
C LEU A 217 -10.62 -4.62 -4.77
N TYR A 218 -10.41 -3.95 -5.91
CA TYR A 218 -9.29 -3.04 -6.12
C TYR A 218 -9.81 -1.67 -6.51
N ILE A 219 -9.27 -0.61 -5.91
CA ILE A 219 -9.67 0.80 -6.10
C ILE A 219 -8.41 1.65 -6.23
N ASP A 220 -8.27 2.41 -7.31
CA ASP A 220 -7.04 3.16 -7.68
C ASP A 220 -7.18 4.69 -7.56
N ASP A 221 -8.29 5.16 -6.99
CA ASP A 221 -8.59 6.58 -6.84
C ASP A 221 -7.49 7.38 -6.15
N LEU A 222 -6.96 6.88 -5.03
CA LEU A 222 -6.00 7.60 -4.21
C LEU A 222 -4.63 7.68 -4.89
N ASP A 223 -4.20 6.63 -5.58
CA ASP A 223 -3.00 6.64 -6.42
C ASP A 223 -3.13 7.62 -7.59
N ALA A 224 -4.25 7.56 -8.34
CA ALA A 224 -4.48 8.43 -9.49
C ALA A 224 -4.48 9.93 -9.12
N LEU A 225 -5.17 10.29 -8.02
CA LEU A 225 -5.13 11.65 -7.48
C LEU A 225 -3.77 11.97 -6.85
N GLY A 226 -3.15 10.99 -6.20
CA GLY A 226 -1.85 11.10 -5.57
C GLY A 226 -0.74 11.45 -6.57
N HIS A 227 -0.78 10.88 -7.77
CA HIS A 227 0.12 11.20 -8.87
C HIS A 227 -0.07 12.64 -9.39
N ASN A 228 -1.30 13.15 -9.41
CA ASN A 228 -1.62 14.52 -9.78
C ASN A 228 -1.10 14.94 -11.18
N TRP A 229 -0.98 13.99 -12.13
CA TRP A 229 -0.43 14.26 -13.46
C TRP A 229 -1.45 14.75 -14.48
N ARG A 230 -2.72 14.38 -14.29
CA ARG A 230 -3.81 14.64 -15.25
C ARG A 230 -5.15 14.68 -14.53
N TYR A 231 -6.16 15.11 -15.27
CA TYR A 231 -7.55 15.01 -14.83
C TYR A 231 -7.90 13.54 -14.55
N SER A 232 -8.22 13.22 -13.30
CA SER A 232 -8.47 11.84 -12.85
C SER A 232 -9.69 11.82 -11.94
N TYR A 233 -10.66 10.95 -12.24
CA TYR A 233 -11.89 10.77 -11.45
C TYR A 233 -12.65 12.06 -11.11
N GLY A 234 -12.68 13.03 -12.03
CA GLY A 234 -13.35 14.31 -11.79
C GLY A 234 -12.49 15.40 -11.13
N GLN A 235 -11.23 15.10 -10.79
CA GLN A 235 -10.30 16.03 -10.14
C GLN A 235 -9.23 16.51 -11.13
N ALA A 236 -9.12 17.83 -11.30
CA ALA A 236 -8.03 18.44 -12.05
C ALA A 236 -6.72 18.48 -11.23
N PRO A 237 -5.54 18.46 -11.88
CA PRO A 237 -4.27 18.61 -11.19
C PRO A 237 -4.18 19.91 -10.37
N VAL A 238 -3.65 19.80 -9.16
CA VAL A 238 -3.36 20.93 -8.26
C VAL A 238 -1.88 21.31 -8.28
N ARG A 239 -1.49 22.42 -7.66
CA ARG A 239 -0.17 23.05 -7.90
C ARG A 239 0.82 22.88 -6.75
N THR A 240 0.34 22.50 -5.56
CA THR A 240 1.16 22.35 -4.35
C THR A 240 0.98 20.98 -3.71
N GLU A 241 1.95 20.56 -2.89
CA GLU A 241 1.82 19.32 -2.11
C GLU A 241 0.66 19.38 -1.12
N ALA A 242 0.45 20.53 -0.48
CA ALA A 242 -0.61 20.71 0.48
C ALA A 242 -1.98 20.52 -0.18
N GLU A 243 -2.20 21.14 -1.34
CA GLU A 243 -3.42 20.94 -2.13
C GLU A 243 -3.56 19.49 -2.59
N ARG A 244 -2.47 18.84 -3.01
CA ARG A 244 -2.49 17.44 -3.47
C ARG A 244 -2.91 16.50 -2.35
N ARG A 245 -2.29 16.63 -1.17
CA ARG A 245 -2.68 15.89 0.02
C ARG A 245 -4.13 16.15 0.40
N GLN A 246 -4.57 17.40 0.34
CA GLN A 246 -5.95 17.75 0.63
C GLN A 246 -6.92 17.10 -0.35
N ALA A 247 -6.64 17.13 -1.66
CA ALA A 247 -7.46 16.47 -2.68
C ALA A 247 -7.58 14.95 -2.43
N VAL A 248 -6.49 14.30 -2.04
CA VAL A 248 -6.50 12.88 -1.66
C VAL A 248 -7.31 12.65 -0.38
N VAL A 249 -7.21 13.54 0.62
CA VAL A 249 -7.99 13.46 1.86
C VAL A 249 -9.49 13.67 1.60
N GLU A 250 -9.89 14.59 0.71
CA GLU A 250 -11.30 14.74 0.32
C GLU A 250 -11.83 13.48 -0.39
N ARG A 251 -11.03 12.90 -1.29
CA ARG A 251 -11.37 11.63 -1.93
C ARG A 251 -11.51 10.50 -0.91
N LEU A 252 -10.57 10.42 0.04
CA LEU A 252 -10.60 9.42 1.09
C LEU A 252 -11.85 9.57 1.97
N ALA A 253 -12.32 10.79 2.24
CA ALA A 253 -13.54 11.03 3.03
C ALA A 253 -14.79 10.41 2.37
N VAL A 254 -14.94 10.56 1.05
CA VAL A 254 -16.07 9.97 0.33
C VAL A 254 -15.91 8.45 0.15
N MET A 255 -14.67 7.95 0.03
CA MET A 255 -14.39 6.51 0.05
C MET A 255 -14.70 5.88 1.42
N ASP A 256 -14.41 6.56 2.52
CA ASP A 256 -14.76 6.15 3.88
C ASP A 256 -16.26 6.03 4.08
N ALA A 257 -17.02 7.04 3.65
CA ALA A 257 -18.48 7.01 3.69
C ALA A 257 -19.03 5.82 2.87
N LYS A 258 -18.45 5.56 1.69
CA LYS A 258 -18.86 4.45 0.83
C LYS A 258 -18.50 3.08 1.41
N LEU A 259 -17.36 2.95 2.09
CA LEU A 259 -17.02 1.76 2.86
C LEU A 259 -18.04 1.54 4.00
N GLY A 260 -18.47 2.61 4.68
CA GLY A 260 -19.53 2.56 5.68
C GLY A 260 -20.85 2.06 5.11
N GLU A 261 -21.25 2.55 3.94
CA GLU A 261 -22.44 2.08 3.22
C GLU A 261 -22.34 0.59 2.83
N PHE A 262 -21.17 0.16 2.35
CA PHE A 262 -20.93 -1.25 2.03
C PHE A 262 -21.05 -2.15 3.25
N ILE A 263 -20.42 -1.77 4.37
CA ILE A 263 -20.54 -2.49 5.66
C ILE A 263 -22.00 -2.56 6.11
N GLN A 264 -22.74 -1.46 5.98
CA GLN A 264 -24.16 -1.41 6.35
C GLN A 264 -24.99 -2.35 5.46
N ALA A 265 -24.76 -2.37 4.15
CA ALA A 265 -25.42 -3.32 3.25
C ALA A 265 -25.10 -4.78 3.62
N CYS A 266 -23.88 -5.09 4.06
CA CYS A 266 -23.52 -6.42 4.55
C CYS A 266 -24.29 -6.80 5.83
N ARG A 267 -24.53 -5.85 6.73
CA ARG A 267 -25.32 -6.05 7.97
C ARG A 267 -26.78 -6.27 7.65
N GLU A 268 -27.36 -5.44 6.78
CA GLU A 268 -28.75 -5.56 6.33
C GLU A 268 -29.01 -6.90 5.61
N ALA A 269 -28.00 -7.42 4.90
CA ALA A 269 -28.06 -8.74 4.29
C ALA A 269 -27.83 -9.91 5.27
N GLY A 270 -27.55 -9.65 6.56
CA GLY A 270 -27.27 -10.67 7.56
C GLY A 270 -25.95 -11.43 7.35
N LEU A 271 -25.03 -10.85 6.57
CA LEU A 271 -23.75 -11.48 6.22
C LEU A 271 -22.59 -11.02 7.09
N TYR A 272 -22.70 -9.82 7.69
CA TYR A 272 -21.57 -9.16 8.34
C TYR A 272 -20.89 -10.00 9.43
N ASP A 273 -21.65 -10.74 10.24
CA ASP A 273 -21.09 -11.57 11.32
C ASP A 273 -20.27 -12.77 10.83
N ARG A 274 -20.36 -13.11 9.54
CA ARG A 274 -19.53 -14.13 8.87
C ARG A 274 -18.34 -13.53 8.12
N MET A 275 -18.21 -12.21 8.09
CA MET A 275 -17.22 -11.51 7.26
C MET A 275 -15.95 -11.17 8.03
N SER A 276 -14.80 -11.42 7.41
CA SER A 276 -13.49 -10.89 7.80
C SER A 276 -12.98 -9.95 6.73
N PHE A 277 -12.75 -8.69 7.10
CA PHE A 277 -12.28 -7.65 6.19
C PHE A 277 -10.77 -7.47 6.28
N ILE A 278 -10.12 -7.41 5.12
CA ILE A 278 -8.72 -7.03 4.95
C ILE A 278 -8.70 -5.81 4.03
N LEU A 279 -8.48 -4.63 4.60
CA LEU A 279 -8.25 -3.39 3.85
C LEU A 279 -6.75 -3.09 3.86
N THR A 280 -6.15 -2.97 2.68
CA THR A 280 -4.71 -2.74 2.52
C THR A 280 -4.40 -1.85 1.32
N THR A 281 -3.12 -1.64 1.08
CA THR A 281 -2.56 -0.95 -0.08
C THR A 281 -1.33 -1.70 -0.60
N ASP A 282 -1.03 -1.54 -1.87
CA ASP A 282 0.21 -2.02 -2.48
C ASP A 282 1.42 -1.15 -2.16
N HIS A 283 1.24 0.16 -2.11
CA HIS A 283 2.29 1.10 -1.72
C HIS A 283 1.74 2.42 -1.16
N GLY A 284 2.64 3.21 -0.58
CA GLY A 284 2.34 4.60 -0.23
C GLY A 284 2.45 5.53 -1.43
N MET A 285 2.54 6.82 -1.13
CA MET A 285 2.70 7.88 -2.13
C MET A 285 3.68 8.90 -1.58
N VAL A 286 4.63 9.36 -2.39
CA VAL A 286 5.56 10.43 -2.00
C VAL A 286 5.52 11.54 -3.03
N SER A 287 5.70 12.78 -2.57
CA SER A 287 5.67 13.94 -3.44
C SER A 287 6.80 13.86 -4.48
N MET A 288 6.46 13.79 -5.77
CA MET A 288 7.42 14.16 -6.82
C MET A 288 7.33 15.67 -7.02
N GLY A 289 7.90 16.40 -6.07
CA GLY A 289 8.32 17.77 -6.30
C GLY A 289 7.27 18.86 -6.51
N LEU A 290 6.01 18.55 -6.28
CA LEU A 290 5.06 19.57 -5.90
C LEU A 290 5.47 20.01 -4.49
N GLN A 291 5.85 21.28 -4.30
CA GLN A 291 5.99 21.87 -2.97
C GLN A 291 5.25 23.19 -2.93
N GLN A 292 5.86 24.26 -3.46
CA GLN A 292 5.25 25.60 -3.46
C GLN A 292 4.64 25.99 -4.81
N SER A 293 5.14 25.43 -5.92
CA SER A 293 4.59 25.67 -7.26
C SER A 293 4.95 24.56 -8.23
N GLN A 294 4.30 24.54 -9.41
CA GLN A 294 4.64 23.65 -10.53
C GLN A 294 6.02 23.95 -11.18
N PHE A 295 6.70 25.02 -10.77
CA PHE A 295 8.02 25.42 -11.27
C PHE A 295 9.12 25.29 -10.20
N ASP A 296 8.80 24.68 -9.06
CA ASP A 296 9.72 24.48 -7.94
C ASP A 296 10.85 23.51 -8.32
N ASP A 297 12.10 23.78 -7.93
CA ASP A 297 13.23 22.87 -8.20
C ASP A 297 13.02 21.47 -7.61
N SER A 298 12.17 21.35 -6.59
CA SER A 298 11.76 20.06 -6.04
C SER A 298 11.01 19.18 -7.06
N ILE A 299 10.38 19.73 -8.13
CA ILE A 299 9.77 18.96 -9.27
C ILE A 299 10.78 18.09 -9.99
N ARG A 300 12.07 18.41 -9.88
CA ARG A 300 13.13 17.67 -10.55
C ARG A 300 13.53 16.47 -9.71
N SER A 301 13.64 15.33 -10.38
CA SER A 301 14.24 14.14 -9.78
C SER A 301 15.59 14.47 -9.15
N LYS A 302 15.86 13.92 -7.96
CA LYS A 302 17.18 13.99 -7.28
C LYS A 302 18.21 13.04 -7.90
N LEU A 303 17.88 12.40 -9.02
CA LEU A 303 18.78 11.53 -9.75
C LEU A 303 20.11 12.21 -10.13
N PRO A 304 20.15 13.45 -10.66
CA PRO A 304 21.44 14.11 -10.97
C PRO A 304 22.33 14.29 -9.74
N ASP A 305 21.74 14.68 -8.60
CA ASP A 305 22.46 14.86 -7.32
C ASP A 305 23.03 13.52 -6.84
N LEU A 306 22.25 12.44 -6.94
CA LEU A 306 22.67 11.08 -6.61
C LEU A 306 23.83 10.63 -7.51
N LEU A 307 23.71 10.80 -8.83
CA LEU A 307 24.75 10.44 -9.79
C LEU A 307 26.04 11.20 -9.50
N TRP A 308 25.96 12.52 -9.31
CA TRP A 308 27.12 13.34 -8.97
C TRP A 308 27.79 12.87 -7.68
N ARG A 309 27.02 12.55 -6.65
CA ARG A 309 27.57 12.09 -5.37
C ARG A 309 28.28 10.74 -5.50
N ILE A 310 27.75 9.82 -6.30
CA ILE A 310 28.37 8.52 -6.57
C ILE A 310 29.65 8.71 -7.39
N GLU A 311 29.60 9.48 -8.48
CA GLU A 311 30.76 9.69 -9.36
C GLU A 311 31.89 10.46 -8.68
N ALA A 312 31.58 11.33 -7.71
CA ALA A 312 32.56 12.03 -6.88
C ALA A 312 33.43 11.08 -6.02
N LEU A 313 33.02 9.82 -5.83
CA LEU A 313 33.85 8.80 -5.16
C LEU A 313 35.05 8.36 -6.01
N GLY A 314 35.07 8.68 -7.30
CA GLY A 314 36.22 8.51 -8.18
C GLY A 314 35.92 7.72 -9.47
N PRO A 315 36.95 7.47 -10.31
CA PRO A 315 36.77 6.87 -11.64
C PRO A 315 36.12 5.48 -11.65
N GLY A 316 36.17 4.76 -10.52
CA GLY A 316 35.52 3.44 -10.34
C GLY A 316 34.00 3.49 -10.21
N PHE A 317 33.40 4.67 -10.08
CA PHE A 317 31.97 4.84 -9.78
C PHE A 317 31.19 5.52 -10.90
N LYS A 318 31.75 5.55 -12.13
CA LYS A 318 31.08 6.13 -13.29
C LYS A 318 29.71 5.49 -13.52
N CYS A 319 28.67 6.31 -13.45
CA CYS A 319 27.28 5.87 -13.52
C CYS A 319 26.73 6.02 -14.93
N GLU A 320 25.76 5.19 -15.26
CA GLU A 320 25.00 5.35 -16.47
C GLU A 320 23.53 5.05 -16.24
N VAL A 321 22.71 6.10 -16.41
CA VAL A 321 21.25 5.95 -16.44
C VAL A 321 20.86 5.23 -17.72
N LEU A 322 20.15 4.12 -17.57
CA LEU A 322 19.66 3.27 -18.63
C LEU A 322 18.14 3.27 -18.66
N SER A 323 17.57 3.09 -19.84
CA SER A 323 16.12 3.06 -20.07
C SER A 323 15.74 2.04 -21.13
N PRO A 324 14.60 1.34 -20.99
CA PRO A 324 14.06 0.49 -22.05
C PRO A 324 13.79 1.29 -23.32
N GLY A 325 13.98 0.67 -24.49
CA GLY A 325 13.61 1.23 -25.79
C GLY A 325 14.48 2.40 -26.29
N GLY A 326 15.55 2.77 -25.58
CA GLY A 326 16.43 3.86 -26.02
C GLY A 326 17.88 3.67 -25.60
N LYS A 327 18.13 3.64 -24.28
CA LYS A 327 19.47 3.50 -23.72
C LYS A 327 19.57 2.24 -22.88
N GLU A 328 19.35 1.11 -23.54
CA GLU A 328 19.22 -0.18 -22.84
C GLU A 328 20.57 -0.72 -22.35
N LYS A 329 21.66 -0.43 -23.06
CA LYS A 329 23.01 -0.94 -22.76
C LYS A 329 23.94 0.16 -22.26
N PRO A 330 24.82 -0.13 -21.30
CA PRO A 330 25.84 0.81 -20.89
C PRO A 330 26.90 1.01 -21.98
N LYS A 331 27.43 2.22 -22.07
CA LYS A 331 28.61 2.58 -22.84
C LYS A 331 29.86 1.94 -22.27
N LYS A 332 30.86 1.77 -23.14
CA LYS A 332 32.19 1.31 -22.75
C LYS A 332 32.77 2.24 -21.66
N GLY A 333 33.22 1.66 -20.56
CA GLY A 333 33.84 2.37 -19.44
C GLY A 333 32.89 2.75 -18.30
N SER A 334 31.56 2.59 -18.46
CA SER A 334 30.61 2.71 -17.35
C SER A 334 30.82 1.59 -16.34
N LYS A 335 30.64 1.90 -15.05
CA LYS A 335 30.88 0.96 -13.94
C LYS A 335 29.60 0.58 -13.22
N ILE A 336 28.65 1.51 -13.15
CA ILE A 336 27.37 1.33 -12.47
C ILE A 336 26.24 1.60 -13.46
N ALA A 337 25.37 0.60 -13.68
CA ALA A 337 24.11 0.76 -14.36
C ALA A 337 23.07 1.29 -13.38
N VAL A 338 22.33 2.30 -13.81
CA VAL A 338 21.32 3.00 -13.01
C VAL A 338 19.97 2.86 -13.72
N VAL A 339 19.02 2.19 -13.09
CA VAL A 339 17.68 1.93 -13.66
C VAL A 339 16.62 2.60 -12.80
N THR A 340 15.81 3.44 -13.42
CA THR A 340 14.70 4.11 -12.73
C THR A 340 13.43 3.26 -12.76
N ALA A 341 12.77 3.16 -11.62
CA ALA A 341 11.48 2.51 -11.43
C ALA A 341 10.55 3.44 -10.62
N GLY A 342 9.75 4.25 -11.32
CA GLY A 342 8.98 5.31 -10.68
C GLY A 342 9.91 6.32 -10.00
N LEU A 343 9.72 6.52 -8.69
CA LEU A 343 10.55 7.38 -7.83
C LEU A 343 11.76 6.66 -7.22
N GLN A 344 11.96 5.39 -7.56
CA GLN A 344 13.05 4.57 -7.06
C GLN A 344 14.13 4.41 -8.13
N VAL A 345 15.35 4.15 -7.66
CA VAL A 345 16.50 3.87 -8.51
C VAL A 345 17.14 2.56 -8.05
N GLN A 346 17.36 1.66 -8.99
CA GLN A 346 18.16 0.45 -8.79
C GLN A 346 19.56 0.71 -9.34
N LEU A 347 20.57 0.40 -8.51
CA LEU A 347 21.98 0.50 -8.86
C LEU A 347 22.53 -0.90 -9.05
N SER A 348 23.31 -1.12 -10.10
CA SER A 348 23.96 -2.40 -10.36
C SER A 348 25.37 -2.17 -10.86
N TYR A 349 26.36 -2.79 -10.23
CA TYR A 349 27.69 -2.83 -10.81
C TYR A 349 27.66 -3.68 -12.08
N ILE A 350 28.15 -3.11 -13.18
CA ILE A 350 28.14 -3.76 -14.50
C ILE A 350 29.15 -4.92 -14.52
N GLY A 351 30.25 -4.79 -13.80
CA GLY A 351 31.33 -5.78 -13.72
C GLY A 351 31.24 -6.72 -12.51
N GLU A 352 30.06 -6.89 -11.90
CA GLU A 352 29.89 -7.63 -10.65
C GLU A 352 29.99 -9.15 -10.85
N TYR A 353 31.23 -9.58 -11.11
CA TYR A 353 31.86 -10.88 -10.88
C TYR A 353 33.37 -10.64 -10.59
N ASP A 354 33.73 -9.48 -10.01
CA ASP A 354 35.10 -9.19 -9.57
C ASP A 354 35.24 -9.59 -8.09
N PRO A 355 35.91 -10.73 -7.78
CA PRO A 355 36.06 -11.21 -6.41
C PRO A 355 36.82 -10.23 -5.52
N ASN A 356 37.61 -9.32 -6.10
CA ASN A 356 38.43 -8.37 -5.35
C ASN A 356 37.60 -7.23 -4.74
N VAL A 357 36.36 -7.03 -5.18
CA VAL A 357 35.44 -6.00 -4.63
C VAL A 357 34.59 -6.55 -3.50
N ILE A 358 34.25 -7.85 -3.54
CA ILE A 358 33.42 -8.51 -2.50
C ILE A 358 34.26 -8.83 -1.25
N ALA A 359 35.55 -9.12 -1.40
CA ALA A 359 36.44 -9.44 -0.28
C ALA A 359 36.95 -8.21 0.51
N GLY A 360 36.56 -7.00 0.11
CA GLY A 360 36.96 -5.74 0.75
C GLY A 360 35.87 -5.08 1.61
N MET A 361 34.69 -5.70 1.72
CA MET A 361 33.65 -5.40 2.71
C MET A 361 33.70 -6.45 3.81
#